data_AF-A0A5J4PRR4-F1
#
_entry.id   AF-A0A5J4PRR4-F1
#
_cell.length_a   1.000
_cell.length_b   1.000
_cell.length_c   1.000
_cell.angle_alpha   90.00
_cell.angle_beta   90.00
_cell.angle_gamma   90.00
#
_symmetry.space_group_name_H-M   'P 1'
#
loop_
_entity.id
_entity.type
_entity.pdbx_description
1 polymer ?
#
loop_
_entity_poly.entity_id
_entity_poly.type
_entity_poly.pdbx_seq_one_letter_code
_entity_poly.pdbx_strand_id
1 'polypeptide(L)'
;MNWKEELKSVMPLLGHRNWIVVTDMAYPLQTQPGIKTLYTNKSYMDVLAFAFNEIEKGPHIKPLIYQDKELSYLENKDAEGVGELRRQMHTLLGNRVTPISHEKLITRLDEVSRMFHVVILKTNLTIPYTSTFFELDCDYWNSEKEEDLQKRCK
;
A
#
# COMPACT_ATOMS: atom_id res chain seq x y z
N MET A 1 8.08 -19.93 5.34
CA MET A 1 8.84 -18.66 5.25
C MET A 1 8.09 -17.58 6.01
N ASN A 2 8.79 -16.72 6.75
CA ASN A 2 8.17 -15.69 7.58
C ASN A 2 8.11 -14.37 6.78
N TRP A 3 6.94 -14.04 6.22
CA TRP A 3 6.74 -12.85 5.40
C TRP A 3 7.17 -11.54 6.11
N LYS A 4 7.12 -11.50 7.45
CA LYS A 4 7.57 -10.35 8.25
C LYS A 4 9.07 -10.13 8.16
N GLU A 5 9.85 -11.20 8.20
CA GLU A 5 11.31 -11.14 8.05
C GLU A 5 11.68 -10.72 6.63
N GLU A 6 10.97 -11.24 5.63
CA GLU A 6 11.18 -10.84 4.24
C GLU A 6 10.88 -9.35 4.02
N LEU A 7 9.75 -8.84 4.53
CA LEU A 7 9.42 -7.43 4.43
C LEU A 7 10.47 -6.56 5.13
N LYS A 8 10.89 -6.93 6.34
CA LYS A 8 11.94 -6.22 7.08
C LYS A 8 13.28 -6.21 6.36
N SER A 9 13.65 -7.32 5.72
CA SER A 9 14.92 -7.42 5.00
C SER A 9 15.02 -6.48 3.80
N VAL A 10 13.89 -6.21 3.13
CA VAL A 10 13.86 -5.30 1.97
C VAL A 10 13.63 -3.85 2.36
N MET A 11 13.13 -3.57 3.57
CA MET A 11 12.73 -2.21 3.97
C MET A 11 13.82 -1.14 3.86
N PRO A 12 15.09 -1.41 4.24
CA PRO A 12 16.18 -0.45 4.05
C PRO A 12 16.51 -0.17 2.57
N LEU A 13 16.09 -1.03 1.65
CA LEU A 13 16.32 -0.88 0.20
C LEU A 13 15.19 -0.13 -0.49
N LEU A 14 14.00 -0.07 0.10
CA LEU A 14 12.86 0.65 -0.46
C LEU A 14 12.98 2.14 -0.14
N GLY A 15 12.76 2.98 -1.14
CA GLY A 15 12.81 4.43 -1.03
C GLY A 15 11.71 5.09 -1.85
N HIS A 16 11.90 6.36 -2.19
CA HIS A 16 10.95 7.14 -2.99
C HIS A 16 10.57 6.40 -4.30
N ARG A 17 9.26 6.29 -4.57
CA ARG A 17 8.61 5.61 -5.71
C ARG A 17 8.54 4.08 -5.62
N ASN A 18 9.08 3.46 -4.57
CA ASN A 18 8.76 2.05 -4.30
C ASN A 18 7.37 1.93 -3.69
N TRP A 19 6.76 0.75 -3.83
CA TRP A 19 5.40 0.50 -3.33
C TRP A 19 5.35 -0.74 -2.45
N ILE A 20 4.48 -0.68 -1.44
CA ILE A 20 4.05 -1.83 -0.65
C ILE A 20 2.53 -1.91 -0.75
N VAL A 21 1.99 -3.08 -1.05
CA VAL A 21 0.55 -3.27 -1.26
C VAL A 21 0.07 -4.40 -0.36
N VAL A 22 -0.97 -4.17 0.43
CA VAL A 22 -1.66 -5.21 1.21
C VAL A 22 -2.97 -5.51 0.52
N THR A 23 -3.21 -6.75 0.14
CA THR A 23 -4.34 -7.10 -0.75
C THR A 23 -5.24 -8.17 -0.16
N ASP A 24 -6.45 -8.24 -0.67
CA ASP A 24 -7.29 -9.44 -0.58
C ASP A 24 -6.65 -10.64 -1.33
N MET A 25 -7.31 -11.80 -1.22
CA MET A 25 -6.85 -13.06 -1.77
C MET A 25 -7.01 -13.15 -3.30
N ALA A 26 -7.98 -12.43 -3.88
CA ALA A 26 -8.31 -12.47 -5.30
C ALA A 26 -7.37 -11.60 -6.15
N TYR A 27 -6.62 -10.68 -5.54
CA TYR A 27 -5.62 -9.86 -6.24
C TYR A 27 -4.68 -10.73 -7.11
N PRO A 28 -4.47 -10.38 -8.40
CA PRO A 28 -3.75 -11.24 -9.33
C PRO A 28 -2.26 -11.36 -8.98
N LEU A 29 -1.67 -12.51 -9.32
CA LEU A 29 -0.21 -12.64 -9.32
C LEU A 29 0.34 -11.95 -10.57
N GLN A 30 0.86 -10.74 -10.41
CA GLN A 30 1.43 -9.98 -11.52
C GLN A 30 2.80 -10.55 -11.94
N THR A 31 3.10 -10.48 -13.24
CA THR A 31 4.29 -11.10 -13.85
C THR A 31 5.48 -10.15 -14.03
N GLN A 32 5.35 -8.88 -13.63
CA GLN A 32 6.42 -7.90 -13.81
C GLN A 32 7.63 -8.24 -12.92
N PRO A 33 8.88 -8.18 -13.43
CA PRO A 33 10.07 -8.56 -12.66
C PRO A 33 10.29 -7.74 -11.39
N GLY A 34 9.82 -6.48 -11.36
CA GLY A 34 9.91 -5.61 -10.18
C GLY A 34 8.93 -5.99 -9.06
N ILE A 35 8.06 -6.99 -9.26
CA ILE A 35 7.04 -7.37 -8.29
C ILE A 35 7.51 -8.55 -7.46
N LYS A 36 7.52 -8.36 -6.15
CA LYS A 36 7.70 -9.43 -5.17
C LYS A 36 6.38 -9.68 -4.45
N THR A 37 5.75 -10.82 -4.72
CA THR A 37 4.50 -11.23 -4.04
C THR A 37 4.79 -12.21 -2.91
N LEU A 38 4.30 -11.89 -1.71
CA LEU A 38 4.37 -12.72 -0.51
C LEU A 38 2.96 -13.11 -0.07
N TYR A 39 2.67 -14.41 -0.06
CA TYR A 39 1.43 -14.90 0.54
C TYR A 39 1.60 -15.05 2.05
N THR A 40 0.87 -14.24 2.81
CA THR A 40 0.99 -14.17 4.27
C THR A 40 0.15 -15.23 4.99
N ASN A 41 -0.98 -15.62 4.39
CA ASN A 41 -2.05 -16.41 5.01
C ASN A 41 -2.46 -15.89 6.41
N LYS A 42 -2.50 -14.56 6.57
CA LYS A 42 -2.91 -13.87 7.81
C LYS A 42 -4.08 -12.94 7.56
N SER A 43 -4.72 -12.51 8.65
CA SER A 43 -5.81 -11.55 8.60
C SER A 43 -5.33 -10.25 7.97
N TYR A 44 -6.22 -9.60 7.24
CA TYR A 44 -5.90 -8.37 6.54
C TYR A 44 -5.42 -7.27 7.49
N MET A 45 -6.12 -7.08 8.62
CA MET A 45 -5.77 -6.03 9.58
C MET A 45 -4.42 -6.28 10.26
N ASP A 46 -4.05 -7.54 10.54
CA ASP A 46 -2.73 -7.84 11.12
C ASP A 46 -1.60 -7.48 10.15
N VAL A 47 -1.79 -7.79 8.86
CA VAL A 47 -0.80 -7.49 7.82
C VAL A 47 -0.74 -5.99 7.54
N LEU A 48 -1.90 -5.34 7.45
CA LEU A 48 -2.00 -3.89 7.25
C LEU A 48 -1.32 -3.13 8.39
N ALA A 49 -1.67 -3.44 9.64
CA ALA A 49 -1.08 -2.79 10.82
C ALA A 49 0.43 -3.00 10.90
N PHE A 50 0.90 -4.21 10.61
CA PHE A 50 2.33 -4.48 10.60
C PHE A 50 3.05 -3.72 9.49
N ALA A 51 2.59 -3.80 8.24
CA ALA A 51 3.23 -3.12 7.11
C ALA A 51 3.25 -1.59 7.34
N PHE A 52 2.13 -1.01 7.73
CA PHE A 52 2.01 0.40 8.03
C PHE A 52 2.99 0.84 9.14
N ASN A 53 3.06 0.11 10.25
CA ASN A 53 3.99 0.41 11.34
C ASN A 53 5.47 0.24 10.96
N GLU A 54 5.81 -0.71 10.09
CA GLU A 54 7.19 -0.83 9.61
C GLU A 54 7.58 0.31 8.66
N ILE A 55 6.64 0.83 7.87
CA ILE A 55 6.87 2.04 7.05
C ILE A 55 7.10 3.26 7.95
N GLU A 56 6.23 3.50 8.94
CA GLU A 56 6.34 4.67 9.84
C GLU A 56 7.61 4.66 10.72
N LYS A 57 8.25 3.49 10.90
CA LYS A 57 9.55 3.40 11.58
C LYS A 57 10.74 3.76 10.68
N GLY A 58 10.54 3.76 9.36
CA GLY A 58 11.59 4.06 8.40
C GLY A 58 11.96 5.54 8.45
N PRO A 59 13.22 5.91 8.76
CA PRO A 59 13.61 7.32 8.87
C PRO A 59 13.71 8.04 7.52
N HIS A 60 13.65 7.30 6.41
CA HIS A 60 13.87 7.79 5.05
C HIS A 60 12.62 7.77 4.17
N ILE A 61 11.54 7.13 4.64
CA ILE A 61 10.31 6.96 3.87
C ILE A 61 9.08 7.28 4.70
N LYS A 62 8.06 7.80 4.03
CA LYS A 62 6.71 7.96 4.57
C LYS A 62 5.69 7.42 3.56
N PRO A 63 4.51 6.99 4.01
CA PRO A 63 3.50 6.46 3.11
C PRO A 63 2.59 7.55 2.53
N LEU A 64 2.42 7.57 1.21
CA LEU A 64 1.22 8.08 0.55
C LEU A 64 0.23 6.91 0.42
N ILE A 65 -0.92 7.03 1.08
CA ILE A 65 -1.84 5.90 1.30
C ILE A 65 -3.03 6.00 0.35
N TYR A 66 -3.26 4.94 -0.42
CA TYR A 66 -4.40 4.82 -1.32
C TYR A 66 -5.24 3.58 -1.02
N GLN A 67 -6.56 3.71 -1.22
CA GLN A 67 -7.50 2.60 -1.19
C GLN A 67 -8.43 2.69 -2.40
N ASP A 68 -8.97 1.53 -2.80
CA ASP A 68 -9.97 1.45 -3.86
C ASP A 68 -11.20 2.31 -3.49
N LYS A 69 -11.55 3.26 -4.36
CA LYS A 69 -12.71 4.14 -4.18
C LYS A 69 -14.01 3.33 -4.09
N GLU A 70 -14.07 2.20 -4.78
CA GLU A 70 -15.17 1.25 -4.82
C GLU A 70 -15.52 0.72 -3.43
N LEU A 71 -14.53 0.62 -2.52
CA LEU A 71 -14.74 0.18 -1.14
C LEU A 71 -15.79 1.01 -0.40
N SER A 72 -15.88 2.32 -0.66
CA SER A 72 -16.86 3.19 0.02
C SER A 72 -18.31 2.93 -0.40
N TYR A 73 -18.51 2.28 -1.55
CA TYR A 73 -19.83 2.00 -2.12
C TYR A 73 -20.35 0.61 -1.76
N LEU A 74 -19.49 -0.29 -1.25
CA LEU A 74 -19.91 -1.61 -0.79
C LEU A 74 -20.77 -1.52 0.47
N GLU A 75 -21.87 -2.25 0.49
CA GLU A 75 -22.71 -2.49 1.66
C GLU A 75 -22.53 -3.93 2.16
N ASN A 76 -22.99 -4.22 3.39
CA ASN A 76 -22.90 -5.59 3.95
C ASN A 76 -23.64 -6.65 3.11
N LYS A 77 -24.62 -6.24 2.29
CA LYS A 77 -25.31 -7.14 1.35
C LYS A 77 -24.42 -7.56 0.18
N ASP A 78 -23.44 -6.74 -0.20
CA ASP A 78 -22.51 -6.98 -1.29
C ASP A 78 -21.32 -7.81 -0.80
N ALA A 79 -20.86 -7.54 0.43
CA ALA A 79 -19.84 -8.32 1.12
C ALA A 79 -20.01 -8.26 2.64
N GLU A 80 -20.23 -9.42 3.26
CA GLU A 80 -20.41 -9.53 4.71
C GLU A 80 -19.17 -9.00 5.47
N GLY A 81 -19.39 -8.16 6.48
CA GLY A 81 -18.33 -7.62 7.33
C GLY A 81 -17.59 -6.41 6.76
N VAL A 82 -17.89 -5.96 5.53
CA VAL A 82 -17.22 -4.80 4.90
C VAL A 82 -17.33 -3.51 5.73
N GLY A 83 -18.47 -3.31 6.40
CA GLY A 83 -18.68 -2.13 7.24
C GLY A 83 -17.76 -2.07 8.47
N GLU A 84 -17.53 -3.21 9.12
CA GLU A 84 -16.59 -3.30 10.26
C GLU A 84 -15.15 -3.17 9.77
N LEU A 85 -14.79 -3.84 8.69
CA LEU A 85 -13.45 -3.73 8.10
C LEU A 85 -13.11 -2.26 7.76
N ARG A 86 -14.04 -1.54 7.13
CA ARG A 86 -13.84 -0.11 6.80
C ARG A 86 -13.61 0.74 8.05
N ARG A 87 -14.33 0.47 9.15
CA ARG A 87 -14.09 1.15 10.44
C ARG A 87 -12.69 0.86 10.96
N GLN A 88 -12.27 -0.41 10.97
CA GLN A 88 -10.95 -0.82 11.46
C GLN A 88 -9.82 -0.19 10.63
N MET A 89 -9.95 -0.16 9.30
CA MET A 89 -9.03 0.53 8.41
C MET A 89 -8.95 2.03 8.72
N HIS A 90 -10.10 2.68 8.91
CA HIS A 90 -10.16 4.10 9.24
C HIS A 90 -9.52 4.41 10.60
N THR A 91 -9.75 3.57 11.62
CA THR A 91 -9.11 3.72 12.93
C THR A 91 -7.58 3.65 12.84
N LEU A 92 -7.04 2.78 11.97
CA LEU A 92 -5.59 2.61 11.81
C LEU A 92 -4.95 3.71 10.95
N LEU A 93 -5.55 4.03 9.81
CA LEU A 93 -4.94 4.90 8.79
C LEU A 93 -5.36 6.37 8.93
N GLY A 94 -6.51 6.63 9.55
CA GLY A 94 -7.09 7.95 9.73
C GLY A 94 -7.49 8.61 8.41
N ASN A 95 -7.37 9.94 8.36
CA ASN A 95 -7.69 10.76 7.18
C ASN A 95 -6.57 10.81 6.12
N ARG A 96 -5.54 9.97 6.25
CA ARG A 96 -4.40 9.92 5.31
C ARG A 96 -4.71 9.17 4.03
N VAL A 97 -5.81 8.43 4.00
CA VAL A 97 -6.20 7.62 2.85
C VAL A 97 -6.79 8.50 1.76
N THR A 98 -6.21 8.41 0.55
CA THR A 98 -6.78 9.01 -0.66
C THR A 98 -7.50 7.93 -1.48
N PRO A 99 -8.82 8.04 -1.69
CA PRO A 99 -9.56 7.07 -2.50
C PRO A 99 -9.25 7.26 -3.99
N ILE A 100 -8.87 6.18 -4.67
CA ILE A 100 -8.60 6.15 -6.11
C ILE A 100 -9.32 4.94 -6.73
N SER A 101 -9.84 5.06 -7.95
CA SER A 101 -10.47 3.91 -8.61
C SER A 101 -9.50 2.75 -8.78
N HIS A 102 -10.01 1.54 -8.63
CA HIS A 102 -9.23 0.31 -8.73
C HIS A 102 -8.37 0.24 -9.99
N GLU A 103 -8.99 0.47 -11.15
CA GLU A 103 -8.31 0.44 -12.46
C GLU A 103 -7.10 1.39 -12.52
N LYS A 104 -7.23 2.58 -11.92
CA LYS A 104 -6.16 3.59 -11.91
C LYS A 104 -5.01 3.16 -11.00
N LEU A 105 -5.29 2.50 -9.88
CA LEU A 105 -4.25 1.97 -8.99
C LEU A 105 -3.49 0.82 -9.65
N ILE A 106 -4.19 -0.10 -10.32
CA ILE A 106 -3.56 -1.20 -11.06
C ILE A 106 -2.68 -0.65 -12.19
N THR A 107 -3.20 0.30 -12.98
CA THR A 107 -2.43 0.94 -14.06
C THR A 107 -1.14 1.58 -13.53
N ARG A 108 -1.21 2.31 -12.41
CA ARG A 108 -0.03 2.90 -11.78
C ARG A 108 0.98 1.86 -11.33
N LEU A 109 0.53 0.76 -10.72
CA LEU A 109 1.42 -0.33 -10.33
C LEU A 109 2.10 -1.00 -11.52
N ASP A 110 1.37 -1.23 -12.61
CA ASP A 110 1.93 -1.80 -13.84
C ASP A 110 3.00 -0.90 -14.46
N GLU A 111 2.82 0.43 -14.41
CA GLU A 111 3.82 1.40 -14.86
C GLU A 111 5.05 1.43 -13.94
N VAL A 112 4.83 1.54 -12.63
CA VAL A 112 5.90 1.65 -11.63
C VAL A 112 6.74 0.38 -11.58
N SER A 113 6.12 -0.80 -11.64
CA SER A 113 6.81 -2.10 -11.53
C SER A 113 7.76 -2.42 -12.68
N ARG A 114 7.73 -1.64 -13.77
CA ARG A 114 8.72 -1.72 -14.86
C ARG A 114 10.08 -1.14 -14.48
N MET A 115 10.10 -0.19 -13.54
CA MET A 115 11.31 0.56 -13.17
C MET A 115 11.68 0.40 -11.69
N PHE A 116 10.70 0.17 -10.83
CA PHE A 116 10.86 0.14 -9.37
C PHE A 116 10.27 -1.14 -8.78
N HIS A 117 10.72 -1.46 -7.56
CA HIS A 117 10.21 -2.62 -6.84
C HIS A 117 8.87 -2.32 -6.17
N VAL A 118 7.97 -3.29 -6.28
CA VAL A 118 6.66 -3.34 -5.60
C VAL A 118 6.61 -4.61 -4.76
N VAL A 119 6.29 -4.47 -3.47
CA VAL A 119 6.08 -5.62 -2.57
C VAL A 119 4.59 -5.82 -2.35
N ILE A 120 4.06 -6.97 -2.75
CA ILE A 120 2.65 -7.33 -2.57
C ILE A 120 2.52 -8.32 -1.43
N LEU A 121 1.73 -7.99 -0.41
CA LEU A 121 1.42 -8.81 0.75
C LEU A 121 -0.02 -9.33 0.61
N LYS A 122 -0.16 -10.55 0.07
CA LYS A 122 -1.47 -11.19 -0.09
C LYS A 122 -1.97 -11.76 1.23
N THR A 123 -3.18 -11.39 1.62
CA THR A 123 -3.84 -11.85 2.85
C THR A 123 -4.80 -13.01 2.57
N ASN A 124 -5.49 -13.51 3.60
CA ASN A 124 -6.58 -14.48 3.44
C ASN A 124 -7.97 -13.83 3.32
N LEU A 125 -8.04 -12.50 3.20
CA LEU A 125 -9.31 -11.77 3.10
C LEU A 125 -9.98 -12.01 1.74
N THR A 126 -11.29 -12.21 1.74
CA THR A 126 -12.08 -12.48 0.52
C THR A 126 -13.17 -11.41 0.30
N ILE A 127 -12.93 -10.18 0.76
CA ILE A 127 -13.81 -9.02 0.49
C ILE A 127 -13.19 -8.22 -0.66
N PRO A 128 -13.94 -7.94 -1.74
CA PRO A 128 -13.41 -7.24 -2.91
C PRO A 128 -13.07 -5.78 -2.61
N TYR A 129 -12.18 -5.18 -3.41
CA TYR A 129 -11.79 -3.76 -3.31
C TYR A 129 -11.23 -3.37 -1.93
N THR A 130 -10.58 -4.31 -1.23
CA THR A 130 -10.03 -4.05 0.12
C THR A 130 -8.51 -3.90 0.11
N SER A 131 -7.91 -3.66 -1.06
CA SER A 131 -6.46 -3.46 -1.14
C SER A 131 -6.07 -2.07 -0.62
N THR A 132 -4.98 -2.00 0.15
CA THR A 132 -4.35 -0.74 0.55
C THR A 132 -2.97 -0.65 -0.09
N PHE A 133 -2.71 0.48 -0.71
CA PHE A 133 -1.51 0.76 -1.48
C PHE A 133 -0.72 1.85 -0.76
N PHE A 134 0.55 1.56 -0.50
CA PHE A 134 1.51 2.49 0.08
C PHE A 134 2.53 2.84 -1.00
N GLU A 135 2.40 4.02 -1.58
CA GLU A 135 3.49 4.64 -2.35
C GLU A 135 4.46 5.28 -1.36
N LEU A 136 5.74 4.97 -1.47
CA LEU A 136 6.75 5.49 -0.55
C LEU A 136 7.29 6.81 -1.08
N ASP A 137 7.23 7.85 -0.24
CA ASP A 137 7.79 9.17 -0.48
C ASP A 137 8.94 9.47 0.49
N CYS A 138 9.78 10.46 0.19
CA CYS A 138 10.85 10.88 1.06
C CYS A 138 10.30 11.52 2.34
N ASP A 139 10.74 11.01 3.50
CA ASP A 139 10.25 11.52 4.79
C ASP A 139 10.86 12.87 5.16
N TYR A 140 12.20 12.97 5.12
CA TYR A 140 12.93 14.17 5.55
C TYR A 140 12.87 15.33 4.54
N TRP A 141 12.40 15.07 3.31
CA TRP A 141 12.32 16.03 2.22
C TRP A 141 10.92 16.01 1.59
N ASN A 142 10.11 17.02 1.90
CA ASN A 142 8.74 17.11 1.42
C ASN A 142 8.63 17.94 0.13
N SER A 143 7.46 17.88 -0.51
CA SER A 143 7.18 18.59 -1.75
C SER A 143 7.39 20.11 -1.65
N GLU A 144 7.08 20.73 -0.49
CA GLU A 144 7.28 22.16 -0.27
C GLU A 144 8.77 22.55 -0.31
N LYS A 145 9.63 21.81 0.41
CA LYS A 145 11.09 22.02 0.38
C LYS A 145 11.66 21.83 -1.03
N GLU A 146 11.14 20.84 -1.77
CA GLU A 146 11.52 20.59 -3.15
C GLU A 146 11.13 21.76 -4.05
N GLU A 147 9.87 22.23 -3.98
CA GLU A 147 9.40 23.37 -4.77
C GLU A 147 10.25 24.63 -4.52
N ASP A 148 10.59 24.92 -3.26
CA ASP A 148 11.42 26.06 -2.90
C ASP A 148 12.88 25.90 -3.33
N LEU A 149 13.42 24.67 -3.38
CA LEU A 149 14.72 24.41 -3.99
C LEU A 149 14.66 24.64 -5.51
N GLN A 150 13.65 24.12 -6.19
CA GLN A 150 13.49 24.25 -7.64
C GLN A 150 13.33 25.71 -8.08
N LYS A 151 12.68 26.56 -7.27
CA LYS A 151 12.63 28.01 -7.52
C LYS A 151 14.02 28.67 -7.48
N ARG A 152 14.95 28.15 -6.66
CA ARG A 152 16.33 28.66 -6.54
C ARG A 152 17.30 28.09 -7.58
N CYS A 153 16.95 26.97 -8.20
CA CYS A 153 17.72 26.37 -9.30
C CYS A 153 17.43 27.02 -10.67
N LYS A 154 16.48 27.96 -10.74
CA LYS A 154 16.21 28.81 -11.90
C LYS A 154 16.98 30.11 -11.81
#